data_AF-A0A3B8UJZ6-F1
#
_entry.id   AF-A0A3B8UJZ6-F1
#
_cell.length_a   1.000
_cell.length_b   1.000
_cell.length_c   1.000
_cell.angle_alpha   90.00
_cell.angle_beta   90.00
_cell.angle_gamma   90.00
#
_symmetry.space_group_name_H-M   'P 1'
#
loop_
_entity.id
_entity.type
_entity.pdbx_description
1 polymer ?
#
loop_
_entity_poly.entity_id
_entity_poly.type
_entity_poly.pdbx_seq_one_letter_code
_entity_poly.pdbx_strand_id
1 'polypeptide(L)'
;VYRTRPYEKVPGSVNALHEHWKEICIKQITQDKVKMKDFNNNLRAIVKDFDNIELLDIKKPRVGVVGEILVKFLPAANNYLVDLLESEGAEAVVPDLMGFLLYCAENANFKHKYLGTSGKSAFINNTVIKILEWFRKAGNQALAESKRFDAPSSIKDTAALAKDLVSLGNQTGEGWLLTGEMIELI
;
A
#
# COMPACT_ATOMS: atom_id res chain seq x y z
N VAL A 1 -7.17 -7.88 -0.97
CA VAL A 1 -8.64 -8.11 -1.00
C VAL A 1 -9.34 -7.35 -2.12
N TYR A 2 -9.19 -6.03 -2.25
CA TYR A 2 -9.95 -5.23 -3.24
C TYR A 2 -9.73 -5.64 -4.70
N ARG A 3 -8.53 -6.15 -5.03
CA ARG A 3 -8.23 -6.68 -6.37
C ARG A 3 -8.98 -7.98 -6.72
N THR A 4 -9.48 -8.71 -5.72
CA THR A 4 -10.05 -10.05 -5.91
C THR A 4 -11.52 -10.15 -5.49
N ARG A 5 -11.93 -9.44 -4.42
CA ARG A 5 -13.30 -9.49 -3.86
C ARG A 5 -14.40 -9.15 -4.87
N PRO A 6 -14.27 -8.13 -5.73
CA PRO A 6 -15.28 -7.82 -6.74
C PRO A 6 -15.50 -8.94 -7.76
N TYR A 7 -14.60 -9.92 -7.84
CA TYR A 7 -14.60 -10.99 -8.83
C TYR A 7 -14.86 -12.36 -8.20
N GLU A 8 -15.29 -12.43 -6.94
CA GLU A 8 -15.57 -13.70 -6.27
C GLU A 8 -16.54 -14.57 -7.08
N LYS A 9 -16.13 -15.83 -7.35
CA LYS A 9 -17.06 -16.82 -7.90
C LYS A 9 -17.96 -17.39 -6.79
N VAL A 10 -17.39 -17.59 -5.61
CA VAL A 10 -18.11 -17.99 -4.39
C VAL A 10 -18.15 -16.78 -3.45
N PRO A 11 -19.32 -16.18 -3.20
CA PRO A 11 -19.44 -15.00 -2.35
C PRO A 11 -18.81 -15.22 -0.96
N GLY A 12 -18.00 -14.25 -0.51
CA GLY A 12 -17.34 -14.26 0.80
C GLY A 12 -16.02 -15.04 0.85
N SER A 13 -15.60 -15.72 -0.23
CA SER A 13 -14.37 -16.52 -0.25
C SER A 13 -13.09 -15.69 -0.04
N VAL A 14 -13.01 -14.48 -0.60
CA VAL A 14 -11.88 -13.55 -0.46
C VAL A 14 -11.81 -13.02 0.96
N ASN A 15 -12.95 -12.69 1.57
CA ASN A 15 -13.00 -12.27 2.97
C ASN A 15 -12.62 -13.41 3.91
N ALA A 16 -13.08 -14.64 3.68
CA ALA A 16 -12.68 -15.80 4.46
C ALA A 16 -11.18 -16.06 4.39
N LEU A 17 -10.58 -15.96 3.19
CA LEU A 17 -9.13 -16.07 3.01
C LEU A 17 -8.37 -14.95 3.74
N HIS A 18 -8.88 -13.72 3.68
CA HIS A 18 -8.31 -12.59 4.41
C HIS A 18 -8.34 -12.82 5.93
N GLU A 19 -9.48 -13.24 6.48
CA GLU A 19 -9.62 -13.53 7.91
C GLU A 19 -8.68 -14.64 8.36
N HIS A 20 -8.55 -15.71 7.58
CA HIS A 20 -7.61 -16.79 7.83
C HIS A 20 -6.16 -16.28 7.95
N TRP A 21 -5.71 -15.49 6.97
CA TRP A 21 -4.35 -14.94 6.99
C TRP A 21 -4.16 -13.89 8.09
N LYS A 22 -5.19 -13.09 8.39
CA LYS A 22 -5.18 -12.14 9.51
C LYS A 22 -4.93 -12.85 10.83
N GLU A 23 -5.62 -13.95 11.11
CA GLU A 23 -5.41 -14.75 12.32
C GLU A 23 -3.97 -15.29 12.42
N ILE A 24 -3.41 -15.80 11.31
CA ILE A 24 -2.02 -16.28 11.24
C ILE A 24 -1.05 -15.14 11.54
N CYS A 25 -1.23 -13.98 10.91
CA CYS A 25 -0.40 -12.81 11.12
C CYS A 25 -0.47 -12.30 12.56
N ILE A 26 -1.68 -12.18 13.14
CA ILE A 26 -1.88 -11.80 14.55
C ILE A 26 -1.14 -12.77 15.46
N LYS A 27 -1.37 -14.08 15.30
CA LYS A 27 -0.72 -15.11 16.11
C LYS A 27 0.80 -15.02 16.03
N GLN A 28 1.35 -14.75 14.85
CA GLN A 28 2.79 -14.57 14.67
C GLN A 28 3.32 -13.35 15.40
N ILE A 29 2.69 -12.18 15.25
CA ILE A 29 3.21 -10.93 15.84
C ILE A 29 3.05 -10.89 17.37
N THR A 30 2.11 -11.67 17.92
CA THR A 30 1.90 -11.79 19.38
C THR A 30 2.76 -12.86 20.05
N GLN A 31 3.61 -13.57 19.31
CA GLN A 31 4.56 -14.53 19.90
C GLN A 31 5.68 -13.82 20.65
N ASP A 32 6.22 -14.46 21.70
CA ASP A 32 7.38 -13.98 22.45
C ASP A 32 8.60 -13.66 21.58
N LYS A 33 8.74 -14.37 20.44
CA LYS A 33 9.81 -14.18 19.47
C LYS A 33 9.27 -14.18 18.05
N VAL A 34 9.25 -13.01 17.44
CA VAL A 34 8.89 -12.85 16.03
C VAL A 34 10.11 -13.14 15.14
N LYS A 35 9.98 -14.07 14.20
CA LYS A 35 11.04 -14.43 13.25
C LYS A 35 10.75 -13.87 11.88
N MET A 36 11.70 -13.11 11.33
CA MET A 36 11.60 -12.54 9.99
C MET A 36 11.45 -13.57 8.87
N LYS A 37 12.02 -14.78 9.06
CA LYS A 37 11.83 -15.88 8.11
C LYS A 37 10.36 -16.26 7.98
N ASP A 38 9.67 -16.41 9.11
CA ASP A 38 8.27 -16.80 9.14
C ASP A 38 7.40 -15.67 8.57
N PHE A 39 7.72 -14.41 8.88
CA PHE A 39 7.04 -13.25 8.31
C PHE A 39 7.15 -13.23 6.78
N ASN A 40 8.36 -13.40 6.25
CA ASN A 40 8.60 -13.43 4.81
C ASN A 40 7.93 -14.64 4.14
N ASN A 41 7.83 -15.78 4.82
CA ASN A 41 7.11 -16.95 4.31
C ASN A 41 5.61 -16.68 4.23
N ASN A 42 5.03 -16.07 5.26
CA ASN A 42 3.63 -15.68 5.28
C ASN A 42 3.30 -14.71 4.14
N LEU A 43 4.12 -13.67 3.90
CA LEU A 43 3.91 -12.75 2.78
C LEU A 43 3.84 -13.45 1.41
N ARG A 44 4.75 -14.38 1.15
CA ARG A 44 4.75 -15.14 -0.11
C ARG A 44 3.54 -16.06 -0.23
N ALA A 45 3.17 -16.72 0.87
CA ALA A 45 2.04 -17.63 0.92
C ALA A 45 0.70 -16.88 0.75
N ILE A 46 0.55 -15.70 1.37
CA ILE A 46 -0.59 -14.80 1.17
C ILE A 46 -0.78 -14.51 -0.32
N VAL A 47 0.25 -13.96 -0.97
CA VAL A 47 0.15 -13.60 -2.40
C VAL A 47 -0.20 -14.84 -3.25
N LYS A 48 0.44 -15.98 -2.97
CA LYS A 48 0.15 -17.24 -3.67
C LYS A 48 -1.29 -17.70 -3.50
N ASP A 49 -1.87 -17.60 -2.31
CA ASP A 49 -3.25 -18.02 -2.08
C ASP A 49 -4.24 -17.09 -2.79
N PHE A 50 -4.03 -15.78 -2.70
CA PHE A 50 -4.85 -14.82 -3.45
C PHE A 50 -4.68 -14.94 -4.97
N ASP A 51 -3.52 -15.40 -5.45
CA ASP A 51 -3.32 -15.72 -6.86
C ASP A 51 -4.15 -16.93 -7.30
N ASN A 52 -4.38 -17.90 -6.42
CA ASN A 52 -5.04 -19.15 -6.75
C ASN A 52 -6.52 -19.22 -6.34
N ILE A 53 -7.05 -18.20 -5.67
CA ILE A 53 -8.47 -18.11 -5.37
C ILE A 53 -9.31 -18.10 -6.66
N GLU A 54 -10.45 -18.78 -6.62
CA GLU A 54 -11.35 -18.93 -7.76
C GLU A 54 -12.18 -17.66 -7.97
N LEU A 55 -12.01 -17.04 -9.14
CA LEU A 55 -12.64 -15.77 -9.51
C LEU A 55 -13.36 -15.91 -10.86
N LEU A 56 -14.36 -15.05 -11.07
CA LEU A 56 -15.03 -14.87 -12.35
C LEU A 56 -14.09 -14.16 -13.34
N ASP A 57 -14.09 -14.62 -14.60
CA ASP A 57 -13.38 -13.95 -15.69
C ASP A 57 -14.24 -12.84 -16.29
N ILE A 58 -14.37 -11.75 -15.53
CA ILE A 58 -15.11 -10.55 -15.92
C ILE A 58 -14.23 -9.31 -15.69
N LYS A 59 -14.51 -8.24 -16.44
CA LYS A 59 -13.82 -6.95 -16.27
C LYS A 59 -14.75 -5.95 -15.61
N LYS A 60 -14.28 -5.29 -14.56
CA LYS A 60 -14.98 -4.21 -13.87
C LYS A 60 -14.22 -2.89 -14.02
N PRO A 61 -14.90 -1.73 -14.04
CA PRO A 61 -14.22 -0.45 -14.00
C PRO A 61 -13.39 -0.35 -12.71
N ARG A 62 -12.15 0.13 -12.83
CA ARG A 62 -11.26 0.35 -11.69
C ARG A 62 -11.39 1.81 -11.25
N VAL A 63 -11.60 2.02 -9.95
CA VAL A 63 -11.75 3.36 -9.37
C VAL A 63 -10.69 3.55 -8.31
N GLY A 64 -9.77 4.50 -8.56
CA GLY A 64 -8.76 4.92 -7.62
C GLY A 64 -9.33 5.71 -6.44
N VAL A 65 -9.01 5.32 -5.21
CA VAL A 65 -9.39 6.05 -4.00
C VAL A 65 -8.14 6.68 -3.40
N VAL A 66 -8.07 8.00 -3.51
CA VAL A 66 -6.99 8.84 -2.97
C VAL A 66 -7.60 9.95 -2.13
N GLY A 67 -6.84 10.47 -1.17
CA GLY A 67 -7.33 11.49 -0.24
C GLY A 67 -6.58 11.42 1.08
N GLU A 68 -7.03 12.18 2.07
CA GLU A 68 -6.38 12.24 3.39
C GLU A 68 -6.37 10.87 4.11
N ILE A 69 -5.26 10.57 4.80
CA ILE A 69 -4.97 9.26 5.42
C ILE A 69 -6.10 8.71 6.28
N LEU A 70 -6.71 9.51 7.15
CA LEU A 70 -7.82 9.06 7.99
C LEU A 70 -9.03 8.70 7.13
N VAL A 71 -9.43 9.59 6.22
CA VAL A 71 -10.55 9.35 5.30
C VAL A 71 -10.27 8.14 4.37
N LYS A 72 -9.02 7.91 3.96
CA LYS A 72 -8.63 6.79 3.08
C LYS A 72 -8.76 5.43 3.77
N PHE A 73 -8.30 5.32 5.01
CA PHE A 73 -8.17 4.01 5.70
C PHE A 73 -9.23 3.72 6.77
N LEU A 74 -9.98 4.72 7.24
CA LEU A 74 -11.10 4.52 8.16
C LEU A 74 -12.42 4.49 7.37
N PRO A 75 -13.08 3.33 7.19
CA PRO A 75 -14.28 3.23 6.34
C PRO A 75 -15.40 4.19 6.77
N ALA A 76 -15.59 4.40 8.07
CA ALA A 76 -16.60 5.33 8.58
C ALA A 76 -16.32 6.80 8.21
N ALA A 77 -15.05 7.19 7.98
CA ALA A 77 -14.68 8.56 7.63
C ALA A 77 -14.93 8.91 6.16
N ASN A 78 -15.04 7.90 5.27
CA ASN A 78 -15.37 8.09 3.85
C ASN A 78 -16.76 7.58 3.47
N ASN A 79 -17.65 7.35 4.44
CA ASN A 79 -18.98 6.79 4.23
C ASN A 79 -18.96 5.43 3.51
N TYR A 80 -18.00 4.56 3.85
CA TYR A 80 -17.87 3.22 3.29
C TYR A 80 -17.71 3.23 1.76
N LEU A 81 -16.92 4.17 1.24
CA LEU A 81 -16.76 4.43 -0.19
C LEU A 81 -16.37 3.18 -0.98
N VAL A 82 -15.47 2.34 -0.44
CA VAL A 82 -15.06 1.10 -1.10
C VAL A 82 -16.23 0.12 -1.24
N ASP A 83 -17.03 -0.04 -0.19
CA ASP A 83 -18.18 -0.96 -0.22
C ASP A 83 -19.25 -0.45 -1.20
N LEU A 84 -19.47 0.86 -1.24
CA LEU A 84 -20.33 1.50 -2.24
C LEU A 84 -19.84 1.21 -3.67
N LEU A 85 -18.57 1.48 -3.97
CA LEU A 85 -17.98 1.23 -5.29
C LEU A 85 -18.13 -0.22 -5.72
N GLU A 86 -17.84 -1.16 -4.82
CA GLU A 86 -17.98 -2.60 -5.11
C GLU A 86 -19.43 -3.01 -5.35
N SER A 87 -20.38 -2.45 -4.60
CA SER A 87 -21.82 -2.69 -4.77
C SER A 87 -22.35 -2.17 -6.12
N GLU A 88 -21.80 -1.07 -6.61
CA GLU A 88 -22.08 -0.50 -7.94
C GLU A 88 -21.30 -1.21 -9.06
N GLY A 89 -20.55 -2.27 -8.74
CA GLY A 89 -19.87 -3.13 -9.71
C GLY A 89 -18.47 -2.67 -10.11
N ALA A 90 -17.84 -1.76 -9.37
CA ALA A 90 -16.47 -1.34 -9.59
C ALA A 90 -15.44 -2.16 -8.77
N GLU A 91 -14.18 -2.09 -9.19
CA GLU A 91 -13.02 -2.51 -8.41
C GLU A 91 -12.37 -1.28 -7.79
N ALA A 92 -12.35 -1.19 -6.46
CA ALA A 92 -11.63 -0.13 -5.77
C ALA A 92 -10.12 -0.39 -5.81
N VAL A 93 -9.33 0.64 -6.12
CA VAL A 93 -7.87 0.62 -6.05
C VAL A 93 -7.44 1.64 -5.01
N VAL A 94 -6.91 1.15 -3.88
CA VAL A 94 -6.51 1.99 -2.74
C VAL A 94 -5.00 1.84 -2.55
N PRO A 95 -4.21 2.93 -2.65
CA PRO A 95 -2.79 2.92 -2.33
C PRO A 95 -2.52 2.47 -0.89
N ASP A 96 -1.36 1.86 -0.65
CA ASP A 96 -1.02 1.31 0.66
C ASP A 96 -0.48 2.36 1.65
N LEU A 97 -0.71 2.11 2.94
CA LEU A 97 -0.28 3.00 4.03
C LEU A 97 1.25 3.21 4.10
N MET A 98 2.04 2.26 3.61
CA MET A 98 3.49 2.34 3.70
C MET A 98 4.06 3.41 2.76
N GLY A 99 3.36 3.74 1.67
CA GLY A 99 3.64 4.93 0.85
C GLY A 99 3.66 6.22 1.67
N PHE A 100 2.68 6.41 2.55
CA PHE A 100 2.62 7.57 3.45
C PHE A 100 3.76 7.61 4.47
N LEU A 101 4.13 6.45 5.04
CA LEU A 101 5.26 6.37 5.98
C LEU A 101 6.59 6.71 5.30
N LEU A 102 6.79 6.22 4.07
CA LEU A 102 7.96 6.53 3.26
C LEU A 102 7.99 8.01 2.84
N TYR A 103 6.84 8.59 2.48
CA TYR A 103 6.69 10.02 2.21
C TYR A 103 7.13 10.88 3.39
N CYS A 104 6.71 10.54 4.61
CA CYS A 104 7.11 11.26 5.82
C CYS A 104 8.64 11.28 5.99
N ALA A 105 9.29 10.16 5.73
CA ALA A 105 10.75 10.06 5.80
C ALA A 105 11.44 10.78 4.63
N GLU A 106 10.92 10.68 3.41
CA GLU A 106 11.48 11.33 2.21
C GLU A 106 11.39 12.86 2.30
N ASN A 107 10.35 13.39 2.93
CA ASN A 107 10.21 14.83 3.18
C ASN A 107 11.39 15.41 3.97
N ALA A 108 12.01 14.63 4.87
CA ALA A 108 13.19 15.06 5.60
C ALA A 108 14.41 15.28 4.68
N ASN A 109 14.52 14.52 3.59
CA ASN A 109 15.55 14.73 2.56
C ASN A 109 15.34 16.07 1.85
N PHE A 110 14.09 16.38 1.47
CA PHE A 110 13.76 17.66 0.86
C PHE A 110 14.06 18.84 1.80
N LYS A 111 13.64 18.76 3.07
CA LYS A 111 13.88 19.80 4.07
C LYS A 111 15.38 20.04 4.28
N HIS A 112 16.19 19.00 4.29
CA HIS A 112 17.64 19.15 4.42
C HIS A 112 18.25 19.85 3.22
N LYS A 113 17.86 19.44 2.01
CA LYS A 113 18.42 19.97 0.77
C LYS A 113 18.03 21.42 0.49
N TYR A 114 16.78 21.80 0.76
CA TYR A 114 16.23 23.08 0.33
C TYR A 114 15.87 24.05 1.47
N LEU A 115 15.67 23.55 2.69
CA LEU A 115 15.24 24.36 3.84
C LEU A 115 16.28 24.42 4.97
N GLY A 116 17.50 23.94 4.71
CA GLY A 116 18.63 24.09 5.64
C GLY A 116 18.51 23.29 6.94
N THR A 117 17.61 22.30 7.02
CA THR A 117 17.51 21.46 8.23
C THR A 117 18.74 20.58 8.40
N SER A 118 19.03 20.10 9.61
CA SER A 118 20.28 19.36 9.88
C SER A 118 20.45 18.09 9.02
N GLY A 119 21.67 17.85 8.51
CA GLY A 119 21.99 16.63 7.74
C GLY A 119 21.89 15.34 8.56
N LYS A 120 22.00 15.44 9.89
CA LYS A 120 21.75 14.31 10.80
C LYS A 120 20.31 13.80 10.69
N SER A 121 19.32 14.71 10.56
CA SER A 121 17.92 14.33 10.38
C SER A 121 17.70 13.58 9.06
N ALA A 122 18.28 14.05 7.95
CA ALA A 122 18.22 13.35 6.67
C ALA A 122 18.88 11.95 6.74
N PHE A 123 20.02 11.81 7.43
CA PHE A 123 20.68 10.52 7.59
C PHE A 123 19.80 9.50 8.35
N ILE A 124 19.18 9.92 9.46
CA ILE A 124 18.26 9.07 10.23
C ILE A 124 17.08 8.64 9.36
N ASN A 125 16.45 9.58 8.66
CA ASN A 125 15.28 9.27 7.83
C ASN A 125 15.62 8.33 6.65
N ASN A 126 16.77 8.49 6.01
CA ASN A 126 17.23 7.54 4.99
C ASN A 126 17.48 6.13 5.56
N THR A 127 17.88 6.04 6.84
CA THR A 127 18.01 4.75 7.52
C THR A 127 16.64 4.14 7.78
N VAL A 128 15.65 4.94 8.20
CA VAL A 128 14.26 4.51 8.36
C VAL A 128 13.69 4.00 7.02
N ILE A 129 13.88 4.74 5.93
CA ILE A 129 13.46 4.30 4.58
C ILE A 129 14.05 2.93 4.26
N LYS A 130 15.36 2.73 4.46
CA LYS A 130 16.01 1.44 4.20
C LYS A 130 15.44 0.31 5.04
N ILE A 131 15.11 0.56 6.31
CA ILE A 131 14.52 -0.43 7.20
C ILE A 131 13.10 -0.79 6.73
N LEU A 132 12.26 0.20 6.43
CA LEU A 132 10.90 -0.02 5.94
C LEU A 132 10.91 -0.79 4.61
N GLU A 133 11.76 -0.39 3.66
CA GLU A 133 11.93 -1.09 2.39
C GLU A 133 12.44 -2.54 2.59
N TRP A 134 13.34 -2.76 3.55
CA TRP A 134 13.80 -4.11 3.89
C TRP A 134 12.67 -5.00 4.42
N PHE A 135 11.78 -4.46 5.26
CA PHE A 135 10.59 -5.17 5.73
C PHE A 135 9.64 -5.51 4.58
N ARG A 136 9.45 -4.58 3.63
CA ARG A 136 8.57 -4.81 2.47
C ARG A 136 9.15 -5.75 1.43
N LYS A 137 10.48 -5.87 1.34
CA LYS A 137 11.18 -6.51 0.22
C LYS A 137 10.61 -7.87 -0.18
N ALA A 138 10.35 -8.75 0.79
CA ALA A 138 9.81 -10.08 0.50
C ALA A 138 8.38 -10.02 -0.06
N GLY A 139 7.55 -9.11 0.45
CA GLY A 139 6.19 -8.87 -0.03
C GLY A 139 6.19 -8.25 -1.42
N ASN A 140 7.00 -7.21 -1.64
CA ASN A 140 7.12 -6.56 -2.96
C ASN A 140 7.62 -7.54 -4.02
N GLN A 141 8.58 -8.41 -3.69
CA GLN A 141 9.03 -9.46 -4.61
C GLN A 141 7.89 -10.44 -4.93
N ALA A 142 7.15 -10.89 -3.92
CA ALA A 142 6.02 -11.80 -4.14
C ALA A 142 4.92 -11.17 -5.01
N LEU A 143 4.62 -9.88 -4.79
CA LEU A 143 3.67 -9.12 -5.59
C LEU A 143 4.19 -8.91 -7.03
N ALA A 144 5.48 -8.64 -7.23
CA ALA A 144 6.06 -8.50 -8.57
C ALA A 144 6.04 -9.81 -9.38
N GLU A 145 6.15 -10.95 -8.70
CA GLU A 145 6.08 -12.29 -9.29
C GLU A 145 4.64 -12.82 -9.43
N SER A 146 3.66 -12.08 -8.91
CA SER A 146 2.24 -12.47 -8.93
C SER A 146 1.66 -12.41 -10.34
N LYS A 147 0.68 -13.27 -10.60
CA LYS A 147 -0.13 -13.21 -11.84
C LYS A 147 -1.33 -12.26 -11.77
N ARG A 148 -1.61 -11.65 -10.60
CA ARG A 148 -2.81 -10.82 -10.37
C ARG A 148 -2.53 -9.44 -9.80
N PHE A 149 -1.46 -9.31 -9.01
CA PHE A 149 -1.11 -8.11 -8.28
C PHE A 149 0.12 -7.43 -8.88
N ASP A 150 0.26 -6.14 -8.61
CA ASP A 150 1.41 -5.35 -8.97
C ASP A 150 2.21 -5.02 -7.69
N ALA A 151 3.54 -4.97 -7.81
CA ALA A 151 4.35 -4.45 -6.73
C ALA A 151 4.17 -2.93 -6.60
N PRO A 152 4.12 -2.39 -5.38
CA PRO A 152 4.03 -0.96 -5.17
C PRO A 152 5.30 -0.25 -5.66
N SER A 153 5.14 0.95 -6.21
CA SER A 153 6.25 1.83 -6.59
C SER A 153 7.16 2.15 -5.41
N SER A 154 8.42 2.49 -5.70
CA SER A 154 9.27 3.09 -4.67
C SER A 154 8.85 4.53 -4.42
N ILE A 155 9.09 5.05 -3.22
CA ILE A 155 8.79 6.46 -2.90
C ILE A 155 9.50 7.46 -3.83
N LYS A 156 10.65 7.05 -4.39
CA LYS A 156 11.39 7.88 -5.35
C LYS A 156 10.69 7.94 -6.70
N ASP A 157 10.10 6.84 -7.14
CA ASP A 157 9.33 6.79 -8.38
C ASP A 157 8.06 7.63 -8.22
N THR A 158 7.34 7.47 -7.11
CA THR A 158 6.17 8.30 -6.76
C THR A 158 6.52 9.80 -6.70
N ALA A 159 7.65 10.16 -6.09
CA ALA A 159 8.14 11.54 -6.08
C ALA A 159 8.52 12.05 -7.49
N ALA A 160 9.08 11.18 -8.34
CA ALA A 160 9.42 11.51 -9.71
C ALA A 160 8.18 11.77 -10.57
N LEU A 161 7.08 11.07 -10.32
CA LEU A 161 5.79 11.33 -10.96
C LEU A 161 5.20 12.67 -10.51
N ALA A 162 5.30 13.00 -9.22
CA ALA A 162 4.71 14.22 -8.66
C ALA A 162 5.47 15.52 -9.03
N LYS A 163 6.81 15.48 -9.08
CA LYS A 163 7.67 16.68 -9.09
C LYS A 163 7.41 17.63 -10.28
N ASP A 164 6.93 17.11 -11.40
CA ASP A 164 6.70 17.89 -12.63
C ASP A 164 5.32 18.58 -12.60
N LEU A 165 4.42 18.17 -11.70
CA LEU A 165 3.10 18.78 -11.50
C LEU A 165 3.04 19.65 -10.24
N VAL A 166 3.69 19.23 -9.15
CA VAL A 166 3.72 19.93 -7.87
C VAL A 166 5.10 19.87 -7.25
N SER A 167 5.51 20.98 -6.61
CA SER A 167 6.75 21.00 -5.84
C SER A 167 6.74 19.96 -4.73
N LEU A 168 7.83 19.21 -4.59
CA LEU A 168 8.04 18.29 -3.46
C LEU A 168 8.18 19.02 -2.11
N GLY A 169 8.21 20.36 -2.12
CA GLY A 169 8.09 21.20 -0.93
C GLY A 169 6.64 21.37 -0.46
N ASN A 170 5.65 21.02 -1.26
CA ASN A 170 4.25 20.98 -0.83
C ASN A 170 4.05 19.75 0.07
N GLN A 171 4.14 19.95 1.39
CA GLN A 171 4.17 18.87 2.38
C GLN A 171 3.02 18.94 3.39
N THR A 172 2.09 19.88 3.23
CA THR A 172 0.94 20.03 4.13
C THR A 172 -0.07 18.91 3.88
N GLY A 173 -0.49 18.22 4.94
CA GLY A 173 -1.29 17.00 4.79
C GLY A 173 -0.50 15.91 4.08
N GLU A 174 -1.08 15.30 3.05
CA GLU A 174 -0.38 14.35 2.18
C GLU A 174 0.46 15.05 1.10
N GLY A 175 0.32 16.37 0.92
CA GLY A 175 1.19 17.17 0.07
C GLY A 175 1.34 16.62 -1.35
N TRP A 176 2.60 16.50 -1.80
CA TRP A 176 2.94 15.96 -3.12
C TRP A 176 2.67 14.46 -3.27
N LEU A 177 2.56 13.69 -2.18
CA LEU A 177 2.28 12.24 -2.26
C LEU A 177 0.94 12.00 -2.93
N LEU A 178 -0.07 12.78 -2.57
CA LEU A 178 -1.42 12.65 -3.14
C LEU A 178 -1.40 12.78 -4.67
N THR A 179 -0.62 13.73 -5.20
CA THR A 179 -0.43 13.91 -6.64
C THR A 179 0.30 12.72 -7.26
N GLY A 180 1.33 12.18 -6.60
CA GLY A 180 2.02 10.98 -7.04
C GLY A 180 1.09 9.77 -7.12
N GLU A 181 0.33 9.51 -6.05
CA GLU A 181 -0.65 8.41 -6.00
C GLU A 181 -1.74 8.55 -7.07
N MET A 182 -2.20 9.78 -7.36
CA MET A 182 -3.16 10.01 -8.45
C MET A 182 -2.60 9.58 -9.81
N ILE A 183 -1.32 9.85 -10.09
CA ILE A 183 -0.68 9.49 -11.35
C ILE A 183 -0.43 7.98 -11.43
N GLU A 184 -0.07 7.34 -10.32
CA GLU A 184 0.13 5.88 -10.26
C GLU A 184 -1.14 5.07 -10.59
N LEU A 185 -2.31 5.71 -10.49
CA LEU A 185 -3.61 5.10 -10.74
C LEU A 185 -4.13 5.30 -12.18
N ILE A 186 -3.38 6.01 -13.04
CA ILE A 186 -3.71 6.31 -14.44
C ILE A 186 -2.80 5.49 -15.36
#